data_AF-A0A367HH12-F1
#
_entry.id   AF-A0A367HH12-F1
#
_cell.length_a   1.000
_cell.length_b   1.000
_cell.length_c   1.000
_cell.angle_alpha   90.00
_cell.angle_beta   90.00
_cell.angle_gamma   90.00
#
_symmetry.space_group_name_H-M   'P 1'
#
loop_
_entity.id
_entity.type
_entity.pdbx_description
1 polymer ?
#
loop_
_entity_poly.entity_id
_entity_poly.type
_entity_poly.pdbx_seq_one_letter_code
_entity_poly.pdbx_strand_id
1 'polypeptide(L)' 'MLSQDDSGDAVKALQCELYNSLTYMGPDVDGYFGPKTLAAVQKFQTCTGLKPDGIVGPLTWAKLDYQSSRSTTPVWC' A
#
# COMPACT_ATOMS: atom_id res chain seq x y z
N MET A 1 5.37 6.42 -9.80
CA MET A 1 5.00 7.05 -8.52
C MET A 1 3.49 7.05 -8.50
N LEU A 2 2.85 6.62 -7.42
CA LEU A 2 1.38 6.64 -7.32
C LEU A 2 0.92 7.66 -6.28
N SER A 3 -0.17 8.34 -6.56
CA SER A 3 -0.80 9.35 -5.71
C SER A 3 -2.33 9.32 -5.83
N GLN A 4 -2.99 10.12 -5.00
CA GLN A 4 -4.44 10.31 -5.05
C GLN A 4 -4.91 10.61 -6.49
N ASP A 5 -6.01 9.99 -6.89
CA ASP A 5 -6.61 9.99 -8.24
C ASP A 5 -5.96 9.08 -9.30
N ASP A 6 -4.86 8.39 -8.98
CA ASP A 6 -4.35 7.33 -9.86
C ASP A 6 -5.29 6.11 -9.87
N SER A 7 -5.30 5.40 -11.00
CA SER A 7 -6.06 4.16 -11.14
C SER A 7 -5.37 3.16 -12.07
N GLY A 8 -5.70 1.87 -11.92
CA GLY A 8 -5.20 0.78 -12.74
C GLY A 8 -4.51 -0.32 -11.93
N ASP A 9 -3.84 -1.23 -12.64
CA ASP A 9 -3.28 -2.45 -12.03
C ASP A 9 -2.17 -2.16 -11.02
N ALA A 10 -1.42 -1.07 -11.19
CA ALA A 10 -0.43 -0.62 -10.23
C ALA A 10 -1.06 -0.22 -8.89
N VAL A 11 -2.27 0.37 -8.91
CA VAL A 11 -3.01 0.72 -7.70
C VAL A 11 -3.58 -0.53 -7.04
N LYS A 12 -4.05 -1.52 -7.82
CA LYS A 12 -4.48 -2.82 -7.27
C LYS A 12 -3.33 -3.52 -6.55
N ALA A 13 -2.16 -3.58 -7.18
CA ALA A 13 -0.97 -4.16 -6.56
C ALA A 13 -0.62 -3.46 -5.25
N LEU A 14 -0.66 -2.13 -5.23
CA LEU A 14 -0.46 -1.34 -4.01
C LEU A 14 -1.50 -1.67 -2.92
N GLN A 15 -2.79 -1.68 -3.26
CA GLN A 15 -3.87 -1.97 -2.32
C GLN A 15 -3.71 -3.37 -1.71
N CYS A 16 -3.31 -4.35 -2.51
CA CYS A 16 -3.00 -5.70 -2.07
C CYS A 16 -1.85 -5.77 -1.08
N GLU A 17 -0.74 -5.11 -1.39
CA GLU A 17 0.41 -5.06 -0.49
C GLU A 17 0.06 -4.35 0.83
N LEU A 18 -0.73 -3.26 0.76
CA LEU A 18 -1.23 -2.56 1.95
C LEU A 18 -2.18 -3.43 2.78
N TYR A 19 -3.05 -4.19 2.13
CA TYR A 19 -4.00 -5.08 2.80
C TYR A 19 -3.31 -6.17 3.61
N ASN A 20 -2.25 -6.77 3.06
CA ASN A 20 -1.44 -7.75 3.77
C ASN A 20 -0.56 -7.09 4.85
N SER A 21 0.06 -5.95 4.54
CA SER A 21 0.95 -5.23 5.47
C SER A 21 0.23 -4.62 6.68
N LEU A 22 -1.06 -4.33 6.57
CA LEU A 22 -1.89 -3.73 7.63
C LEU A 22 -2.80 -4.75 8.33
N THR A 23 -2.50 -6.05 8.23
CA THR A 23 -3.25 -7.12 8.92
C THR A 23 -4.74 -7.11 8.57
N TYR A 24 -5.08 -7.12 7.28
CA TYR A 24 -6.47 -7.16 6.76
C TYR A 24 -7.29 -5.88 7.03
N MET A 25 -6.67 -4.79 7.48
CA MET A 25 -7.30 -3.47 7.63
C MET A 25 -7.00 -2.51 6.47
N GLY A 26 -6.56 -3.04 5.33
CA GLY A 26 -6.24 -2.24 4.14
C GLY A 26 -7.46 -1.78 3.35
N PRO A 27 -7.24 -0.97 2.31
CA PRO A 27 -8.29 -0.50 1.42
C PRO A 27 -8.81 -1.64 0.53
N ASP A 28 -10.02 -1.47 0.01
CA ASP A 28 -10.58 -2.36 -1.01
C ASP A 28 -9.68 -2.37 -2.25
N VAL A 29 -9.49 -3.54 -2.88
CA VAL A 29 -8.67 -3.69 -4.10
C VAL A 29 -9.50 -3.40 -5.35
N ASP A 30 -9.94 -2.15 -5.48
CA ASP A 30 -10.75 -1.67 -6.59
C ASP A 30 -9.91 -1.09 -7.75
N GLY A 31 -8.62 -0.88 -7.53
CA GLY A 31 -7.71 -0.25 -8.48
C GLY A 31 -7.88 1.26 -8.58
N TYR A 32 -8.55 1.89 -7.62
CA TYR A 32 -8.71 3.34 -7.53
C TYR A 32 -8.00 3.91 -6.28
N PHE A 33 -7.13 4.89 -6.49
CA PHE A 33 -6.41 5.55 -5.42
C PHE A 33 -7.28 6.64 -4.80
N GLY A 34 -8.32 6.21 -4.10
CA GLY A 34 -9.22 7.07 -3.35
C GLY A 34 -8.73 7.42 -1.94
N PRO A 35 -9.56 8.13 -1.16
CA PRO A 35 -9.25 8.54 0.21
C PRO A 35 -8.93 7.38 1.15
N LYS A 36 -9.56 6.22 0.95
CA LYS A 36 -9.26 4.99 1.71
C LYS A 36 -7.83 4.50 1.46
N THR A 37 -7.43 4.43 0.19
CA THR A 37 -6.07 4.04 -0.22
C THR A 37 -5.05 5.02 0.33
N LEU A 38 -5.33 6.33 0.26
CA LEU A 38 -4.49 7.37 0.83
C LEU A 38 -4.28 7.19 2.35
N ALA A 39 -5.36 6.99 3.11
CA ALA A 39 -5.28 6.76 4.55
C ALA A 39 -4.45 5.50 4.88
N ALA A 40 -4.61 4.43 4.11
CA ALA A 40 -3.83 3.21 4.27
C ALA A 40 -2.34 3.42 3.96
N VAL A 41 -2.01 4.15 2.89
CA VAL A 41 -0.62 4.51 2.56
C VAL A 41 0.01 5.33 3.69
N GLN A 42 -0.68 6.36 4.19
CA GLN A 42 -0.17 7.20 5.28
C GLN A 42 0.04 6.39 6.57
N LYS A 43 -0.89 5.48 6.88
CA LYS A 43 -0.77 4.57 8.03
C LYS A 43 0.44 3.66 7.86
N PHE A 44 0.60 3.04 6.69
CA PHE A 44 1.76 2.18 6.40
C PHE A 44 3.09 2.95 6.49
N GLN A 45 3.15 4.15 5.90
CA GLN A 45 4.31 5.02 5.99
C GLN A 45 4.65 5.36 7.45
N THR A 46 3.65 5.70 8.26
CA THR A 46 3.82 5.96 9.70
C THR A 46 4.36 4.72 10.43
N CYS A 47 3.78 3.54 10.20
CA CYS A 47 4.22 2.29 10.82
C CYS A 47 5.64 1.87 10.42
N THR A 48 6.08 2.24 9.22
CA THR A 48 7.41 1.90 8.70
C THR A 48 8.47 2.98 8.93
N GLY A 49 8.11 4.07 9.61
CA GLY A 49 8.99 5.20 9.91
C GLY A 49 9.27 6.11 8.70
N LEU A 50 8.46 6.03 7.65
CA LEU A 50 8.47 6.95 6.52
C LEU A 50 7.63 8.20 6.82
N LYS A 51 7.88 9.28 6.08
CA LYS A 51 7.03 10.47 6.11
C LYS A 51 5.64 10.09 5.55
N PRO A 52 4.53 10.34 6.26
CA PRO A 52 3.18 10.00 5.81
C PRO A 52 2.65 11.04 4.82
N ASP A 53 3.33 11.21 3.69
CA ASP A 53 2.96 12.14 2.63
C ASP A 53 1.83 11.60 1.72
N GLY A 54 1.50 10.31 1.84
CA GLY A 54 0.47 9.67 1.02
C GLY A 54 0.93 9.38 -0.41
N ILE A 55 2.20 9.60 -0.72
CA ILE A 55 2.78 9.37 -2.04
C ILE A 55 3.52 8.03 -2.05
N VAL A 56 3.15 7.17 -2.99
CA VAL A 56 3.80 5.87 -3.15
C VAL A 56 4.96 6.01 -4.13
N GLY A 57 6.09 6.44 -3.58
CA GLY A 57 7.39 6.47 -4.24
C GLY A 57 8.19 5.17 -4.10
N PRO A 58 9.42 5.13 -4.63
CA PRO A 58 10.30 3.96 -4.57
C PRO A 58 10.57 3.47 -3.14
N LEU A 59 10.66 4.40 -2.17
CA LEU A 59 10.86 4.05 -0.76
C LEU A 59 9.67 3.31 -0.16
N THR A 60 8.45 3.75 -0.47
CA THR A 60 7.22 3.10 -0.02
C THR A 60 7.12 1.70 -0.63
N TRP A 61 7.40 1.56 -1.94
CA TRP A 61 7.45 0.27 -2.62
C TRP A 61 8.49 -0.69 -2.03
N ALA A 62 9.71 -0.22 -1.77
CA ALA A 62 10.76 -1.04 -1.17
C ALA A 62 10.37 -1.55 0.22
N LYS A 63 9.63 -0.75 1.01
CA LYS A 63 9.12 -1.19 2.31
C LYS A 63 8.00 -2.22 2.18
N LEU A 64 7.09 -2.06 1.22
CA LEU A 64 6.03 -3.04 0.96
C LEU A 64 6.63 -4.38 0.54
N ASP A 65 7.57 -4.38 -0.41
CA ASP A 65 8.29 -5.58 -0.87
C ASP A 65 9.08 -6.27 0.27
N TYR A 66 9.72 -5.47 1.13
CA TYR A 66 10.39 -6.00 2.32
C TYR A 66 9.41 -6.66 3.32
N GLN A 67 8.20 -6.12 3.48
CA GLN A 67 7.18 -6.73 4.34
C GLN A 67 6.56 -7.98 3.70
N SER A 68 6.29 -7.94 2.39
CA SER A 68 5.81 -9.07 1.60
C SER A 68 6.78 -10.25 1.67
N SER A 69 8.08 -10.01 1.46
CA SER A 69 9.12 -11.05 1.57
C SER A 69 9.33 -11.60 2.99
N ARG A 70 8.97 -10.86 4.04
CA ARG A 70 8.99 -11.35 5.43
C ARG A 70 7.71 -12.04 5.86
N SER A 71 6.60 -11.80 5.16
CA SER A 71 5.30 -12.36 5.48
C SER A 71 5.12 -13.65 4.69
N THR A 72 5.25 -14.79 5.37
CA THR A 72 5.07 -16.13 4.77
C THR A 72 3.63 -16.42 4.32
N THR A 73 2.71 -15.48 4.49
CA THR A 73 1.35 -15.55 3.98
C THR A 73 1.36 -15.23 2.48
N PRO A 74 0.82 -16.11 1.62
CA PRO A 74 0.61 -15.75 0.22
C PRO A 74 -0.22 -14.47 0.17
N VAL A 75 0.27 -13.50 -0.59
CA VAL A 75 -0.49 -12.29 -0.93
C VAL A 75 -1.70 -12.78 -1.72
N TRP A 76 -2.85 -12.95 -1.06
CA TRP A 76 -4.09 -13.37 -1.73
C TRP A 76 -4.77 -12.14 -2.30
N CYS A 77 -4.18 -11.72 -3.40
CA CYS A 77 -4.72 -10.92 -4.48
C CYS A 77 -4.23 -11.55 -5.78
#